data_AF-A0A7J9W3L3-F1
#
_entry.id   AF-A0A7J9W3L3-F1
#
_cell.length_a   1.000
_cell.length_b   1.000
_cell.length_c   1.000
_cell.angle_alpha   90.00
_cell.angle_beta   90.00
_cell.angle_gamma   90.00
#
_symmetry.space_group_name_H-M   'P 1'
#
loop_
_entity.id
_entity.type
_entity.pdbx_description
1 polymer ?
#
loop_
_entity_poly.entity_id
_entity_poly.type
_entity_poly.pdbx_seq_one_letter_code
_entity_poly.pdbx_strand_id
1 'polypeptide(L)'
;MPVDDEPHEIALTGPIVHIGSRRIDEVEVWFEHHNGHVPVLHDVRVFGTGHAVPDGARHLGTAIEPSGALVWHLYSLGGENS
;
A
#
# COMPACT_ATOMS: atom_id res chain seq x y z
N MET A 1 -0.05 2.20 7.42
CA MET A 1 -0.07 3.24 6.38
C MET A 1 -1.27 4.11 6.66
N PRO A 2 -1.05 5.37 7.07
CA PRO A 2 -2.16 6.28 7.36
C PRO A 2 -2.93 6.61 6.07
N VAL A 3 -4.22 6.88 6.21
CA VAL A 3 -5.08 7.41 5.14
C VAL A 3 -5.04 8.93 5.21
N ASP A 4 -3.97 9.54 4.70
CA ASP A 4 -3.67 10.97 4.88
C ASP A 4 -3.32 11.71 3.57
N ASP A 5 -3.52 11.07 2.42
CA ASP A 5 -3.19 11.62 1.09
C ASP A 5 -1.70 11.93 0.84
N GLU A 6 -0.81 11.47 1.72
CA GLU A 6 0.64 11.64 1.55
C GLU A 6 1.30 10.34 1.04
N PRO A 7 2.43 10.43 0.32
CA PRO A 7 3.27 9.28 0.03
C PRO A 7 3.99 8.81 1.30
N HIS A 8 4.12 7.49 1.44
CA HIS A 8 4.84 6.82 2.52
C HIS A 8 5.85 5.85 1.93
N GLU A 9 6.93 5.61 2.65
CA GLU A 9 7.93 4.62 2.26
C GLU A 9 7.75 3.33 3.09
N ILE A 10 7.77 2.18 2.42
CA ILE A 10 7.87 0.88 3.09
C ILE A 10 9.09 0.11 2.61
N ALA A 11 9.81 -0.50 3.54
CA ALA A 11 10.97 -1.34 3.27
C ALA A 11 10.56 -2.82 3.32
N LEU A 12 10.63 -3.51 2.18
CA LEU A 12 10.23 -4.91 2.05
C LEU A 12 11.44 -5.81 1.77
N THR A 13 11.50 -6.96 2.42
CA THR A 13 12.53 -8.00 2.18
C THR A 13 11.99 -9.22 1.46
N GLY A 14 10.67 -9.30 1.31
CA GLY A 14 9.94 -10.37 0.65
C GLY A 14 8.56 -9.89 0.19
N PRO A 15 7.73 -10.80 -0.35
CA PRO A 15 6.45 -10.44 -0.96
C PRO A 15 5.42 -9.96 0.07
N ILE A 16 4.58 -9.00 -0.33
CA ILE A 16 3.33 -8.69 0.37
C ILE A 16 2.40 -9.90 0.26
N VAL A 17 1.90 -10.37 1.40
CA VAL A 17 0.96 -11.50 1.48
C VAL A 17 -0.46 -11.06 1.76
N HIS A 18 -0.63 -9.90 2.40
CA HIS A 18 -1.94 -9.37 2.71
C HIS A 18 -1.90 -7.85 2.85
N ILE A 19 -3.00 -7.21 2.45
CA ILE A 19 -3.31 -5.80 2.70
C ILE A 19 -4.68 -5.76 3.36
N GLY A 20 -4.84 -4.94 4.38
CA GLY A 20 -6.06 -4.93 5.20
C GLY A 20 -6.12 -3.71 6.08
N SER A 21 -7.15 -3.64 6.92
CA SER A 21 -7.41 -2.48 7.76
C SER A 21 -8.11 -2.92 9.04
N ARG A 22 -7.53 -2.57 10.18
CA ARG A 22 -8.13 -2.76 11.51
C ARG A 22 -8.72 -1.47 12.07
N ARG A 23 -8.50 -0.34 11.39
CA ARG A 23 -8.98 1.00 11.75
C ARG A 23 -9.35 1.79 10.50
N ILE A 24 -10.35 2.65 10.63
CA ILE A 24 -10.88 3.46 9.52
C ILE A 24 -9.80 4.28 8.78
N ASP A 25 -8.81 4.76 9.52
CA ASP A 25 -7.77 5.69 9.08
C ASP A 25 -6.42 5.02 8.80
N GLU A 26 -6.39 3.69 8.73
CA GLU A 26 -5.15 2.93 8.57
C GLU A 26 -5.29 1.72 7.64
N VAL A 27 -4.33 1.60 6.73
CA VAL A 27 -4.06 0.42 5.91
C VAL A 27 -2.81 -0.29 6.42
N GLU A 28 -2.88 -1.59 6.61
CA GLU A 28 -1.81 -2.44 7.11
C GLU A 28 -1.26 -3.30 5.99
N VAL A 29 0.06 -3.50 6.02
CA VAL A 29 0.80 -4.30 5.04
C VAL A 29 1.45 -5.46 5.79
N TRP A 30 1.05 -6.68 5.44
CA TRP A 30 1.71 -7.89 5.91
C TRP A 30 2.51 -8.50 4.77
N PHE A 31 3.76 -8.82 5.05
CA PHE A 31 4.69 -9.36 4.07
C PHE A 31 5.55 -10.45 4.71
N GLU A 32 6.09 -11.34 3.88
CA GLU A 32 7.07 -12.31 4.34
C GLU A 32 8.44 -11.64 4.54
N HIS A 33 9.02 -11.80 5.73
CA HIS A 33 10.40 -11.40 5.97
C HIS A 33 11.36 -12.48 5.46
N HIS A 34 12.29 -12.12 4.58
CA HIS A 34 13.34 -13.03 4.11
C HIS A 34 14.70 -12.60 4.66
N ASN A 35 15.28 -13.43 5.53
CA ASN A 35 16.58 -13.16 6.14
C ASN A 35 17.68 -13.06 5.09
N GLY A 36 18.55 -12.05 5.21
CA GLY A 36 19.70 -11.86 4.32
C GLY A 36 19.40 -11.15 3.00
N HIS A 37 18.14 -10.81 2.71
CA HIS A 37 17.79 -9.93 1.60
C HIS A 37 17.98 -8.45 1.98
N VAL A 38 18.49 -7.67 1.03
CA VAL A 38 18.55 -6.21 1.15
C VAL A 38 17.12 -5.67 1.02
N PRO A 39 16.64 -4.81 1.94
CA PRO A 39 15.32 -4.23 1.82
C PRO A 39 15.17 -3.40 0.54
N VAL A 40 14.08 -3.62 -0.19
CA VAL A 40 13.66 -2.80 -1.32
C VAL A 40 12.69 -1.75 -0.79
N LEU A 41 12.98 -0.48 -1.06
CA LEU A 41 12.13 0.64 -0.70
C LEU A 41 11.04 0.82 -1.75
N HIS A 42 9.82 1.00 -1.29
CA HIS A 42 8.66 1.28 -2.13
C HIS A 42 8.00 2.56 -1.67
N ASP A 43 7.94 3.55 -2.55
CA ASP A 43 7.03 4.68 -2.41
C ASP A 43 5.62 4.16 -2.64
N VAL A 44 4.76 4.32 -1.64
CA VAL A 44 3.38 3.88 -1.65
C VAL A 44 2.45 4.98 -1.19
N ARG A 45 1.19 4.92 -1.65
CA ARG A 45 0.13 5.81 -1.18
C ARG A 45 -1.20 5.07 -1.14
N VAL A 46 -2.02 5.43 -0.15
CA VAL A 46 -3.39 4.94 -0.03
C VAL A 46 -4.33 5.89 -0.79
N PHE A 47 -5.23 5.31 -1.56
CA PHE A 47 -6.29 6.02 -2.26
C PHE A 47 -7.65 5.45 -1.88
N GLY A 48 -8.63 6.33 -1.64
CA GLY A 48 -10.02 5.93 -1.52
C GLY A 48 -10.66 5.62 -2.86
N THR A 49 -11.76 4.85 -2.84
CA THR A 49 -12.59 4.62 -4.03
C THR A 49 -12.96 5.94 -4.70
N GLY A 50 -12.80 6.00 -6.03
CA GLY A 50 -13.14 7.17 -6.84
C GLY A 50 -12.13 8.33 -6.82
N HIS A 51 -11.05 8.22 -6.05
CA HIS A 51 -9.95 9.19 -6.09
C HIS A 51 -9.08 8.96 -7.33
N ALA A 52 -8.55 10.03 -7.90
CA ALA A 52 -7.63 9.95 -9.03
C ALA A 52 -6.31 9.29 -8.60
N VAL A 53 -5.91 8.26 -9.34
CA VAL A 53 -4.63 7.58 -9.16
C VAL A 53 -3.65 8.12 -10.20
N PRO A 54 -2.40 8.46 -9.83
CA PRO A 54 -1.40 8.91 -10.79
C PRO A 54 -1.12 7.88 -11.90
N ASP A 55 -0.82 8.36 -13.10
CA ASP A 55 -0.37 7.50 -14.19
C ASP A 55 0.90 6.74 -13.79
N GLY A 56 1.00 5.48 -14.22
CA GLY A 56 2.14 4.61 -13.87
C GLY A 56 2.12 4.03 -12.46
N ALA A 57 1.17 4.43 -11.59
CA ALA A 57 1.05 3.82 -10.27
C ALA A 57 0.59 2.36 -10.37
N ARG A 58 1.21 1.48 -9.57
CA ARG A 58 0.93 0.04 -9.56
C ARG A 58 0.09 -0.34 -8.35
N HIS A 59 -1.07 -0.96 -8.60
CA HIS A 59 -1.91 -1.49 -7.51
C HIS A 59 -1.21 -2.62 -6.75
N LEU A 60 -1.17 -2.51 -5.42
CA LEU A 60 -0.57 -3.52 -4.53
C LEU A 60 -1.61 -4.34 -3.78
N GLY A 61 -2.77 -3.76 -3.50
CA GLY A 61 -3.85 -4.46 -2.82
C GLY A 61 -4.96 -3.54 -2.33
N THR A 62 -5.98 -4.17 -1.75
CA THR A 62 -7.19 -3.49 -1.28
C THR A 62 -7.45 -3.88 0.16
N ALA A 63 -7.78 -2.91 1.00
CA ALA A 63 -8.24 -3.09 2.35
C ALA A 63 -9.69 -2.63 2.45
N ILE A 64 -10.52 -3.41 3.13
CA ILE A 64 -11.86 -2.99 3.54
C ILE A 64 -11.75 -2.61 5.00
N GLU A 65 -12.21 -1.41 5.36
CA GLU A 65 -12.21 -0.99 6.75
C GLU A 65 -13.16 -1.85 7.60
N PRO A 66 -13.00 -1.91 8.93
CA PRO A 66 -13.77 -2.84 9.77
C PRO A 66 -15.30 -2.73 9.67
N SER A 67 -15.83 -1.55 9.34
CA SER A 67 -17.27 -1.32 9.17
C SER A 67 -17.82 -1.86 7.84
N GLY A 68 -16.94 -2.07 6.85
CA GLY A 68 -17.31 -2.37 5.47
C GLY A 68 -17.77 -1.15 4.65
N ALA A 69 -17.82 0.05 5.23
CA ALA A 69 -18.36 1.23 4.56
C ALA A 69 -17.38 1.86 3.57
N LEU A 70 -16.08 1.82 3.85
CA LEU A 70 -15.04 2.33 2.96
C LEU A 70 -14.08 1.23 2.50
N VAL A 71 -13.47 1.50 1.34
CA VAL A 71 -12.48 0.65 0.70
C VAL A 71 -11.26 1.52 0.38
N TRP A 72 -10.11 1.02 0.79
CA TRP A 72 -8.82 1.65 0.60
C TRP A 72 -7.96 0.84 -0.36
N HIS A 73 -7.28 1.50 -1.27
CA HIS A 73 -6.39 0.87 -2.24
C HIS A 73 -4.96 1.35 -2.00
N LEU A 74 -4.04 0.41 -1.81
CA LEU A 74 -2.62 0.73 -1.71
C LEU A 74 -1.99 0.63 -3.10
N TYR A 75 -1.31 1.68 -3.52
CA TYR A 75 -0.56 1.75 -4.77
C TYR A 75 0.92 2.01 -4.49
N SER A 76 1.80 1.45 -5.32
CA SER A 76 3.18 1.92 -5.45
C SER A 76 3.23 3.02 -6.50
N LEU A 77 3.99 4.08 -6.22
CA LEU A 77 4.11 5.26 -7.09
C LEU A 77 5.33 5.19 -8.04
N GLY A 78 6.14 4.13 -7.94
CA GLY A 78 7.32 3.92 -8.79
C GLY A 78 6.98 3.11 -10.04
N GLY A 79 6.95 3.78 -11.20
CA GLY A 79 6.59 3.13 -12.47
C GLY A 79 6.85 3.89 -13.77
N GLU A 80 7.85 4.77 -13.87
CA GLU A 80 8.49 5.10 -15.15
C GLU A 80 10.01 4.94 -15.01
N ASN A 81 10.51 3.77 -15.37
CA ASN A 81 11.87 3.56 -15.87
C ASN A 81 11.90 2.19 -16.56
N SER A 82 11.66 2.19 -17.87
CA SER A 82 11.92 1.09 -18.80
C SER A 82 12.47 1.67 -20.09
#